data_AF-A0A813UF26-F1
#
_entry.id   AF-A0A813UF26-F1
#
_cell.length_a   1.000
_cell.length_b   1.000
_cell.length_c   1.000
_cell.angle_alpha   90.00
_cell.angle_beta   90.00
_cell.angle_gamma   90.00
#
_symmetry.space_group_name_H-M   'P 1'
#
loop_
_entity.id
_entity.type
_entity.pdbx_description
1 polymer ?
#
loop_
_entity_poly.entity_id
_entity_poly.type
_entity_poly.pdbx_seq_one_letter_code
_entity_poly.pdbx_strand_id
1 'polypeptide(L)'
;MLLHEYRICLPFTVEEYHIGQLYMICKHCEVESNKDDGVEVVRNEPITNEDGLVGQLTEKRIYLSSRLPTWMRSLIPNVFYIIEKASNFYPYTITVVASDYDCLSQMNTTALDKYNQMRRKLEHVNNSVRTMNDTNCTKMLSTHTQLNEIEDAMSNLESTIMHLDAYSRSLETQVKKFEKTFLATRTMSPTKD
;
A
#
# COMPACT_ATOMS: atom_id res chain seq x y z
N MET A 1 9.52 31.57 3.36
CA MET A 1 8.22 32.27 3.38
C MET A 1 7.98 32.84 1.99
N LEU A 2 6.87 32.50 1.35
CA LEU A 2 6.54 32.97 0.01
C LEU A 2 5.53 34.12 0.14
N LEU A 3 5.86 35.30 -0.39
CA LEU A 3 5.04 36.50 -0.27
C LEU A 3 4.54 36.93 -1.65
N HIS A 4 3.23 37.15 -1.76
CA HIS A 4 2.57 37.65 -2.97
C HIS A 4 1.72 38.85 -2.62
N GLU A 5 1.75 39.87 -3.49
CA GLU A 5 0.93 41.07 -3.39
C GLU A 5 -0.08 41.07 -4.54
N TYR A 6 -1.38 41.17 -4.21
CA TYR A 6 -2.46 41.25 -5.18
C TYR A 6 -2.99 42.69 -5.22
N ARG A 7 -2.84 43.36 -6.37
CA ARG A 7 -3.38 44.70 -6.61
C ARG A 7 -4.65 44.58 -7.45
N ILE A 8 -5.79 44.97 -6.89
CA ILE A 8 -7.08 44.91 -7.56
C ILE A 8 -7.55 46.36 -7.78
N CYS A 9 -7.53 46.82 -9.03
CA CYS A 9 -8.06 48.13 -9.38
C CYS A 9 -9.60 48.05 -9.48
N LEU A 10 -10.29 48.90 -8.73
CA LEU A 10 -11.75 48.98 -8.72
C LEU A 10 -12.21 50.40 -9.11
N PRO A 11 -13.31 50.54 -9.86
CA PRO A 11 -13.84 51.84 -10.27
C PRO A 11 -14.77 52.44 -9.19
N PHE A 12 -14.33 52.44 -7.93
CA PHE A 12 -15.08 52.95 -6.78
C PHE A 12 -14.22 53.88 -5.94
N THR A 13 -14.84 54.83 -5.23
CA THR A 13 -14.12 55.58 -4.19
C THR A 13 -13.82 54.69 -2.98
N VAL A 14 -12.94 55.17 -2.10
CA VAL A 14 -12.59 54.49 -0.85
C VAL A 14 -13.88 54.29 -0.01
N GLU A 15 -14.68 55.33 0.14
CA GLU A 15 -15.93 55.31 0.91
C GLU A 15 -16.97 54.32 0.33
N GLU A 16 -17.13 54.30 -1.00
CA GLU A 16 -18.01 53.34 -1.68
C GLU A 16 -17.53 51.90 -1.48
N TYR A 17 -16.21 51.69 -1.54
CA TYR A 17 -15.61 50.37 -1.29
C TYR A 17 -15.86 49.90 0.14
N HIS A 18 -15.82 50.78 1.14
CA HIS A 18 -16.10 50.42 2.53
C HIS A 18 -17.49 49.78 2.69
N ILE A 19 -18.51 50.43 2.13
CA ILE A 19 -19.90 49.95 2.18
C ILE A 19 -20.05 48.66 1.36
N GLY A 20 -19.48 48.65 0.15
CA GLY A 20 -19.53 47.50 -0.74
C GLY A 20 -18.87 46.25 -0.14
N GLN A 21 -17.71 46.41 0.50
CA GLN A 21 -16.98 45.31 1.14
C GLN A 21 -17.81 44.66 2.24
N LEU A 22 -18.39 45.45 3.14
CA LEU A 22 -19.22 44.94 4.24
C LEU A 22 -20.46 44.22 3.72
N TYR A 23 -21.15 44.81 2.74
CA TYR A 23 -22.29 44.17 2.08
C TYR A 23 -21.92 42.84 1.44
N MET A 24 -20.80 42.80 0.71
CA MET A 24 -20.33 41.58 0.05
C MET A 24 -19.93 40.50 1.04
N ILE A 25 -19.31 40.85 2.18
CA ILE A 25 -19.02 39.90 3.26
C ILE A 25 -20.31 39.32 3.82
N CYS A 26 -21.30 40.15 4.15
CA CYS A 26 -22.59 39.69 4.68
C CYS A 26 -23.31 38.76 3.69
N LYS A 27 -23.39 39.16 2.42
CA LYS A 27 -24.02 38.37 1.36
C LYS A 27 -23.30 37.05 1.10
N HIS A 28 -21.96 37.07 1.12
CA HIS A 28 -21.16 35.86 0.98
C HIS A 28 -21.42 34.90 2.15
N CYS A 29 -21.40 35.41 3.39
CA CYS A 29 -21.73 34.60 4.57
C CYS A 29 -23.14 33.99 4.48
N GLU A 30 -24.14 34.73 4.00
CA GLU A 30 -25.51 34.22 3.84
C GLU A 30 -25.58 33.05 2.83
N VAL A 31 -24.89 33.16 1.70
CA VAL A 31 -24.84 32.10 0.68
C VAL A 31 -24.10 30.86 1.21
N GLU A 32 -23.02 31.05 1.96
CA GLU A 32 -22.20 29.96 2.47
C GLU A 32 -22.84 29.23 3.65
N SER A 33 -23.57 29.92 4.52
CA SER A 33 -24.26 29.31 5.67
C SER A 33 -25.43 28.40 5.28
N ASN A 34 -25.96 28.50 4.05
CA ASN A 34 -27.03 27.63 3.55
C ASN A 34 -26.54 26.23 3.10
N LYS A 35 -25.24 25.96 3.18
CA LYS A 35 -24.63 24.64 2.92
C LYS A 35 -24.12 24.07 4.25
N ASP A 36 -24.12 22.74 4.39
CA ASP A 36 -23.65 22.03 5.61
C ASP A 36 -22.22 22.42 6.07
N ASP A 37 -21.42 23.08 5.22
CA ASP A 37 -20.16 23.76 5.57
C ASP A 37 -20.41 25.26 5.78
N GLY A 38 -20.52 25.70 7.05
CA GLY A 38 -20.83 27.08 7.43
C GLY A 38 -19.65 27.92 7.91
N VAL A 39 -19.88 29.23 8.01
CA VAL A 39 -19.01 30.19 8.71
C VAL A 39 -19.72 30.61 10.00
N GLU A 40 -19.11 30.34 11.15
CA GLU A 40 -19.61 30.77 12.45
C GLU A 40 -18.87 32.03 12.89
N VAL A 41 -19.60 33.10 13.22
CA VAL A 41 -19.03 34.31 13.83
C VAL A 41 -18.96 34.10 15.34
N VAL A 42 -17.75 33.92 15.87
CA VAL A 42 -17.51 33.65 17.30
C VAL A 42 -17.40 34.94 18.10
N ARG A 43 -16.72 35.94 17.54
CA ARG A 43 -16.50 37.23 18.19
C ARG A 43 -16.66 38.37 17.20
N ASN A 44 -17.31 39.44 17.62
CA ASN A 44 -17.45 40.65 16.83
C ASN A 44 -17.51 41.85 17.79
N GLU A 45 -16.36 42.45 18.07
CA GLU A 45 -16.23 43.50 19.09
C GLU A 45 -15.49 44.72 18.54
N PRO A 46 -15.87 45.93 18.96
CA PRO A 46 -15.10 47.12 18.65
C PRO A 46 -13.76 47.07 19.39
N ILE A 47 -12.68 47.43 18.70
CA ILE A 47 -11.33 47.53 19.27
C ILE A 47 -10.76 48.91 19.00
N THR A 48 -9.89 49.39 19.90
CA THR A 48 -9.15 50.63 19.70
C THR A 48 -7.67 50.30 19.68
N ASN A 49 -6.96 50.75 18.65
CA ASN A 49 -5.52 50.58 18.57
C ASN A 49 -4.81 51.50 19.58
N GLU A 50 -3.52 51.23 19.84
CA GLU A 50 -2.69 52.09 20.71
C GLU A 50 -2.65 53.55 20.23
N ASP A 51 -2.78 53.77 18.92
CA ASP A 51 -2.85 55.09 18.28
C ASP A 51 -4.23 55.79 18.39
N GLY A 52 -5.19 55.20 19.11
CA GLY A 52 -6.54 55.74 19.29
C GLY A 52 -7.49 55.51 18.11
N LEU A 53 -7.07 54.76 17.08
CA LEU A 53 -7.92 54.39 15.96
C LEU A 53 -8.96 53.34 16.38
N VAL A 54 -10.23 53.65 16.14
CA VAL A 54 -11.34 52.72 16.39
C VAL A 54 -11.48 51.79 15.19
N GLY A 55 -11.61 50.51 15.46
CA GLY A 55 -11.81 49.46 14.48
C GLY A 55 -12.70 48.35 15.00
N GLN A 56 -12.81 47.27 14.24
CA GLN A 56 -13.62 46.10 14.57
C GLN A 56 -12.75 44.85 14.55
N LEU A 57 -12.81 44.06 15.62
CA LEU A 57 -12.24 42.72 15.69
C LEU A 57 -13.33 41.70 15.40
N THR A 58 -13.11 40.86 14.40
CA THR A 58 -13.95 39.70 14.12
C THR A 58 -13.16 38.42 14.22
N GLU A 59 -13.70 37.43 14.92
CA GLU A 59 -13.20 36.07 14.95
C GLU A 59 -14.26 35.13 14.38
N LYS A 60 -13.87 34.36 13.37
CA LYS A 60 -14.75 33.43 12.66
C LYS A 60 -14.15 32.02 12.66
N ARG A 61 -15.02 31.02 12.79
CA ARG A 61 -14.69 29.61 12.57
C ARG A 61 -15.28 29.18 11.24
N ILE A 62 -14.42 28.71 10.35
CA ILE A 62 -14.78 28.31 8.99
C ILE A 62 -14.69 26.80 8.91
N TYR A 63 -15.82 26.12 8.72
CA TYR A 63 -15.88 24.67 8.55
C TYR A 63 -15.65 24.31 7.08
N LEU A 64 -14.60 23.51 6.81
CA LEU A 64 -14.16 23.18 5.46
C LEU A 64 -14.20 21.69 5.14
N SER A 65 -14.67 20.85 6.07
CA SER A 65 -14.54 19.39 5.96
C SER A 65 -15.18 18.84 4.69
N SER A 66 -16.31 19.40 4.21
CA SER A 66 -16.95 18.95 2.96
C SER A 66 -16.42 19.66 1.69
N ARG A 67 -15.65 20.74 1.82
CA ARG A 67 -14.98 21.45 0.71
C ARG A 67 -13.58 20.93 0.38
N LEU A 68 -12.93 20.21 1.29
CA LEU A 68 -11.58 19.68 1.04
C LEU A 68 -11.58 18.53 0.03
N PRO A 69 -10.50 18.34 -0.74
CA PRO A 69 -10.34 17.16 -1.60
C PRO A 69 -10.37 15.84 -0.80
N THR A 70 -10.86 14.76 -1.42
CA THR A 70 -11.05 13.45 -0.75
C THR A 70 -9.77 12.89 -0.11
N TRP A 71 -8.63 13.04 -0.78
CA TRP A 71 -7.33 12.61 -0.24
C TRP A 71 -6.95 13.35 1.04
N MET A 72 -7.34 14.63 1.14
CA MET A 72 -7.06 15.48 2.28
C MET A 72 -8.00 15.18 3.45
N ARG A 73 -9.29 14.95 3.19
CA ARG A 73 -10.26 14.51 4.22
C ARG A 73 -9.84 13.23 4.92
N SER A 74 -9.16 12.31 4.23
CA SER A 74 -8.65 11.08 4.84
C SER A 74 -7.56 11.33 5.90
N LEU A 75 -6.90 12.49 5.87
CA LEU A 75 -5.76 12.82 6.73
C LEU A 75 -6.14 13.74 7.90
N ILE A 76 -7.33 14.33 7.89
CA ILE A 76 -7.77 15.33 8.85
C ILE A 76 -8.93 14.75 9.68
N PRO A 77 -9.08 15.10 10.98
CA PRO A 77 -10.23 14.69 11.78
C PRO A 77 -11.58 15.05 11.13
N ASN A 78 -12.62 14.28 11.46
CA ASN A 78 -13.97 14.47 10.92
C ASN A 78 -14.58 15.86 11.20
N VAL A 79 -14.11 16.55 12.24
CA VAL A 79 -14.51 17.93 12.56
C VAL A 79 -13.27 18.81 12.45
N PHE A 80 -13.22 19.61 11.40
CA PHE A 80 -12.13 20.53 11.11
C PHE A 80 -12.69 21.92 10.80
N TYR A 81 -12.11 22.92 11.46
CA TYR A 81 -12.40 24.32 11.18
C TYR A 81 -11.11 25.14 11.23
N ILE A 82 -11.11 26.26 10.52
CA ILE A 82 -10.04 27.25 10.54
C ILE A 82 -10.52 28.47 11.31
N ILE A 83 -9.63 29.06 12.11
CA ILE A 83 -9.92 30.31 12.82
C ILE A 83 -9.37 31.48 12.01
N GLU A 84 -10.27 32.36 11.58
CA GLU A 84 -9.94 33.63 10.97
C GLU A 84 -10.10 34.75 12.00
N LYS A 85 -9.01 35.47 12.29
CA LYS A 85 -9.04 36.67 13.11
C LYS A 85 -8.75 37.88 12.23
N ALA A 86 -9.71 38.79 12.11
CA ALA A 86 -9.57 40.00 11.32
C ALA A 86 -9.72 41.24 12.21
N SER A 87 -8.72 42.13 12.13
CA SER A 87 -8.72 43.45 12.73
C SER A 87 -8.92 44.49 11.63
N ASN A 88 -10.10 45.10 11.60
CA ASN A 88 -10.48 46.08 10.60
C ASN A 88 -10.37 47.50 11.16
N PHE A 89 -9.30 48.20 10.79
CA PHE A 89 -9.06 49.63 11.04
C PHE A 89 -9.12 50.38 9.71
N TYR A 90 -10.30 50.39 9.10
CA TYR A 90 -10.50 50.91 7.75
C TYR A 90 -9.80 52.27 7.52
N PRO A 91 -9.00 52.44 6.46
CA PRO A 91 -8.86 51.58 5.26
C PRO A 91 -7.91 50.38 5.40
N TYR A 92 -7.29 50.19 6.56
CA TYR A 92 -6.35 49.10 6.81
C TYR A 92 -7.05 47.92 7.48
N THR A 93 -6.97 46.75 6.87
CA THR A 93 -7.50 45.52 7.46
C THR A 93 -6.40 44.48 7.50
N ILE A 94 -6.17 43.90 8.67
CA ILE A 94 -5.23 42.80 8.86
C ILE A 94 -6.05 41.57 9.19
N THR A 95 -5.92 40.54 8.37
CA THR A 95 -6.53 39.24 8.62
C THR A 95 -5.45 38.21 8.82
N VAL A 96 -5.51 37.53 9.97
CA VAL A 96 -4.64 36.43 10.33
C VAL A 96 -5.48 35.16 10.31
N VAL A 97 -5.16 34.28 9.38
CA VAL A 97 -5.73 32.94 9.34
C VAL A 97 -4.83 32.07 10.22
N ALA A 98 -5.30 31.79 11.42
CA ALA A 98 -4.70 30.76 12.25
C ALA A 98 -5.25 29.42 11.75
N SER A 99 -4.56 28.84 10.76
CA SER A 99 -4.55 27.38 10.70
C SER A 99 -3.82 26.96 11.96
N ASP A 100 -4.54 26.49 12.97
CA ASP A 100 -3.94 26.06 14.23
C ASP A 100 -2.69 25.24 13.90
N TYR A 101 -1.52 25.69 14.37
CA TYR A 101 -0.26 24.96 14.22
C TYR A 101 -0.43 23.50 14.66
N ASP A 102 -1.36 23.28 15.60
CA ASP A 102 -1.82 21.99 16.07
C ASP A 102 -2.45 21.13 14.97
N CYS A 103 -3.26 21.69 14.07
CA CYS A 103 -3.80 20.93 12.95
C CYS A 103 -2.69 20.52 11.97
N LEU A 104 -1.79 21.44 11.63
CA LEU A 104 -0.68 21.11 10.72
C LEU A 104 0.24 20.05 11.35
N SER A 105 0.48 20.17 12.66
CA SER A 105 1.21 19.19 13.47
C SER A 105 0.48 17.84 13.47
N GLN A 106 -0.82 17.80 13.75
CA GLN A 106 -1.64 16.58 13.75
C GLN A 106 -1.71 15.92 12.38
N MET A 107 -1.83 16.69 11.30
CA MET A 107 -1.78 16.18 9.93
C MET A 107 -0.42 15.56 9.64
N ASN A 108 0.66 16.21 10.07
CA ASN A 108 2.02 15.70 9.88
C ASN A 108 2.25 14.41 10.68
N THR A 109 1.80 14.36 11.94
CA THR A 109 1.84 13.15 12.78
C THR A 109 1.01 12.02 12.17
N THR A 110 -0.21 12.30 11.72
CA THR A 110 -1.11 11.31 11.11
C THR A 110 -0.56 10.78 9.80
N ALA A 111 0.01 11.64 8.97
CA ALA A 111 0.68 11.26 7.73
C ALA A 111 1.87 10.34 8.00
N LEU A 112 2.69 10.67 9.01
CA LEU A 112 3.82 9.85 9.45
C LEU A 112 3.36 8.49 9.98
N ASP A 113 2.27 8.45 10.75
CA ASP A 113 1.71 7.22 11.28
C ASP A 113 1.17 6.31 10.17
N LYS A 114 0.45 6.86 9.19
CA LYS A 114 0.00 6.10 8.01
C LYS A 114 1.18 5.57 7.20
N TYR A 115 2.22 6.38 7.02
CA TYR A 115 3.45 5.93 6.35
C TYR A 115 4.11 4.77 7.09
N ASN A 116 4.23 4.86 8.42
CA ASN A 116 4.78 3.79 9.25
C ASN A 116 3.93 2.52 9.21
N GLN A 117 2.60 2.64 9.23
CA GLN A 117 1.71 1.49 9.06
C GLN A 117 1.90 0.82 7.71
N MET A 118 1.99 1.59 6.63
CA MET A 118 2.21 1.06 5.28
C MET A 118 3.57 0.37 5.17
N ARG A 119 4.61 0.95 5.77
CA ARG A 119 5.95 0.35 5.87
C ARG A 119 5.93 -0.99 6.60
N ARG A 120 5.25 -1.10 7.75
CA ARG A 120 5.10 -2.38 8.48
C ARG A 120 4.37 -3.44 7.64
N LYS A 121 3.31 -3.05 6.91
CA LYS A 121 2.62 -3.95 5.99
C LYS A 121 3.55 -4.43 4.88
N LEU A 122 4.36 -3.54 4.32
CA LEU A 122 5.35 -3.90 3.30
C LEU A 122 6.40 -4.87 3.85
N GLU A 123 6.92 -4.64 5.05
CA GLU A 123 7.87 -5.55 5.72
C GLU A 123 7.25 -6.93 5.97
N HIS A 124 5.99 -6.99 6.42
CA HIS A 124 5.27 -8.25 6.59
C HIS A 124 5.11 -9.00 5.26
N VAL A 125 4.68 -8.31 4.20
CA VAL A 125 4.54 -8.90 2.86
C VAL A 125 5.89 -9.42 2.38
N ASN A 126 6.97 -8.65 2.52
CA ASN A 126 8.30 -9.05 2.11
C ASN A 126 8.80 -10.30 2.85
N ASN A 127 8.59 -10.37 4.17
CA ASN A 127 8.94 -11.54 4.96
C ASN A 127 8.12 -12.76 4.56
N SER A 128 6.80 -12.59 4.35
CA SER A 128 5.93 -13.66 3.88
C SER A 128 6.38 -14.20 2.51
N VAL A 129 6.73 -13.32 1.57
CA VAL A 129 7.28 -13.71 0.25
C VAL A 129 8.59 -14.49 0.40
N ARG A 130 9.51 -14.04 1.28
CA ARG A 130 10.75 -14.78 1.55
C ARG A 130 10.48 -16.17 2.12
N THR A 131 9.64 -16.27 3.15
CA THR A 131 9.32 -17.57 3.76
C THR A 131 8.68 -18.54 2.76
N MET A 132 7.76 -18.06 1.91
CA MET A 132 7.19 -18.88 0.84
C MET A 132 8.24 -19.34 -0.17
N ASN A 133 9.16 -18.46 -0.55
CA ASN A 133 10.23 -18.81 -1.47
C ASN A 133 11.16 -19.88 -0.88
N ASP A 134 11.57 -19.72 0.38
CA ASP A 134 12.44 -20.69 1.07
C ASP A 134 11.74 -22.05 1.26
N THR A 135 10.45 -22.06 1.63
CA THR A 135 9.68 -23.30 1.74
C THR A 135 9.46 -23.99 0.40
N ASN A 136 9.25 -23.24 -0.68
CA ASN A 136 9.13 -23.82 -2.01
C ASN A 136 10.48 -24.37 -2.50
N CYS A 137 11.58 -23.66 -2.25
CA CYS A 137 12.92 -24.11 -2.63
C CYS A 137 13.33 -25.39 -1.89
N THR A 138 13.06 -25.46 -0.58
CA THR A 138 13.33 -26.68 0.23
C THR A 138 12.47 -27.87 -0.19
N LYS A 139 11.18 -27.66 -0.49
CA LYS A 139 10.31 -28.71 -1.04
C LYS A 139 10.85 -29.22 -2.37
N MET A 140 11.23 -28.33 -3.29
CA MET A 140 11.83 -28.70 -4.57
C MET A 140 13.14 -29.50 -4.39
N LEU A 141 14.01 -29.09 -3.46
CA LEU A 141 15.22 -29.85 -3.15
C LEU A 141 14.88 -31.27 -2.67
N SER A 142 13.95 -31.40 -1.74
CA SER A 142 13.56 -32.71 -1.20
C SER A 142 12.98 -33.65 -2.27
N THR A 143 12.16 -33.11 -3.19
CA THR A 143 11.62 -33.90 -4.31
C THR A 143 12.73 -34.32 -5.28
N HIS A 144 13.76 -33.49 -5.47
CA HIS A 144 14.89 -33.81 -6.33
C HIS A 144 15.77 -34.91 -5.72
N THR A 145 15.96 -34.89 -4.39
CA THR A 145 16.67 -35.95 -3.67
C THR A 145 15.94 -37.28 -3.76
N GLN A 146 14.62 -37.29 -3.58
CA GLN A 146 13.80 -38.49 -3.76
C GLN A 146 13.86 -39.05 -5.18
N LEU A 147 13.93 -38.18 -6.19
CA LEU A 147 14.11 -38.59 -7.58
C LEU A 147 15.44 -39.32 -7.80
N ASN A 148 16.53 -38.81 -7.22
CA ASN A 148 17.85 -39.46 -7.31
C ASN A 148 17.84 -40.85 -6.64
N GLU A 149 17.19 -40.99 -5.48
CA GLU A 149 17.07 -42.28 -4.78
C GLU A 149 16.31 -43.32 -5.63
N ILE A 150 15.27 -42.89 -6.34
CA ILE A 150 14.52 -43.74 -7.27
C ILE A 150 15.40 -44.13 -8.47
N GLU A 151 16.19 -43.20 -8.99
CA GLU A 151 17.12 -43.44 -10.11
C GLU A 151 18.19 -44.47 -9.73
N ASP A 152 18.76 -44.38 -8.53
CA ASP A 152 19.71 -45.36 -8.00
C ASP A 152 19.06 -46.75 -7.82
N ALA A 153 17.83 -46.80 -7.30
CA ALA A 153 17.08 -48.05 -7.15
C ALA A 153 16.78 -48.71 -8.50
N MET A 154 16.42 -47.93 -9.52
CA MET A 154 16.21 -48.41 -10.89
C MET A 154 17.50 -48.97 -11.49
N SER A 155 18.62 -48.27 -11.35
CA SER A 155 19.94 -48.71 -11.82
C SER A 155 20.34 -50.07 -11.21
N ASN A 156 20.12 -50.23 -9.90
CA ASN A 156 20.34 -51.52 -9.23
C ASN A 156 19.43 -52.62 -9.79
N LEU A 157 18.15 -52.32 -10.02
CA LEU A 157 17.19 -53.28 -10.57
C LEU A 157 17.62 -53.71 -11.99
N GLU A 158 18.02 -52.77 -12.84
CA GLU A 158 18.52 -53.05 -14.19
C GLU A 158 19.73 -53.99 -14.17
N SER A 159 20.69 -53.75 -13.26
CA SER A 159 21.82 -54.65 -13.05
C SER A 159 21.37 -56.07 -12.66
N THR A 160 20.39 -56.21 -11.75
CA THR A 160 19.85 -57.53 -11.38
C THR A 160 19.16 -58.23 -12.54
N ILE A 161 18.44 -57.49 -13.39
CA ILE A 161 17.80 -58.03 -14.60
C ILE A 161 18.85 -58.53 -15.58
N MET A 162 19.94 -57.78 -15.79
CA MET A 162 21.06 -58.22 -16.62
C MET A 162 21.68 -59.51 -16.08
N HIS A 163 21.89 -59.61 -14.76
CA HIS A 163 22.40 -60.84 -14.15
C HIS A 163 21.44 -62.03 -14.31
N LEU A 164 20.14 -61.79 -14.19
CA LEU A 164 19.11 -62.83 -14.37
C LEU A 164 19.04 -63.31 -15.82
N ASP A 165 19.13 -62.39 -16.81
CA ASP A 165 19.18 -62.75 -18.24
C ASP A 165 20.42 -63.61 -18.55
N ALA A 166 21.59 -63.22 -18.02
CA ALA A 166 22.81 -63.99 -18.17
C ALA A 166 22.68 -65.41 -17.56
N TYR A 167 22.06 -65.51 -16.39
CA TYR A 167 21.78 -66.79 -15.74
C TYR A 167 20.83 -67.66 -16.57
N SER A 168 19.74 -67.08 -17.09
CA SER A 168 18.76 -67.76 -17.95
C SER A 168 19.41 -68.33 -19.21
N ARG A 169 20.22 -67.54 -19.93
CA ARG A 169 20.99 -67.99 -21.11
C ARG A 169 21.97 -69.12 -20.78
N SER A 170 22.61 -69.07 -19.62
CA SER A 170 23.52 -70.12 -19.16
C SER A 170 22.77 -71.43 -18.93
N LEU A 171 21.60 -71.35 -18.28
CA LEU A 171 20.70 -72.49 -18.06
C LEU A 171 20.20 -73.08 -19.39
N GLU A 172 19.74 -72.25 -20.32
CA GLU A 172 19.36 -72.70 -21.68
C GLU A 172 20.51 -73.43 -22.37
N THR A 173 21.73 -72.92 -22.23
CA THR A 173 22.94 -73.55 -22.80
C THR A 173 23.22 -74.90 -22.14
N GLN A 174 23.04 -75.02 -20.83
CA GLN A 174 23.17 -76.29 -20.12
C GLN A 174 22.09 -77.29 -20.56
N VAL A 175 20.82 -76.87 -20.66
CA VAL A 175 19.73 -77.72 -21.14
C VAL A 175 20.02 -78.24 -22.55
N LYS A 176 20.42 -77.37 -23.48
CA LYS A 176 20.83 -77.77 -24.83
C LYS A 176 21.99 -78.78 -24.84
N LYS A 177 22.96 -78.63 -23.93
CA LYS A 177 24.06 -79.62 -23.76
C LYS A 177 23.53 -80.97 -23.25
N PHE A 178 22.62 -80.97 -22.29
CA PHE A 178 22.00 -82.19 -21.78
C PHE A 178 21.16 -82.90 -22.85
N GLU A 179 20.33 -82.17 -23.60
CA GLU A 179 19.57 -82.73 -24.72
C GLU A 179 20.49 -83.39 -25.76
N LYS A 180 21.59 -82.71 -26.12
CA LYS A 180 22.57 -83.25 -27.08
C LYS A 180 23.26 -84.52 -26.55
N THR A 181 23.63 -84.53 -25.27
CA THR A 181 24.23 -85.72 -24.61
C THR A 181 23.22 -86.86 -24.53
N PHE A 182 21.96 -86.59 -24.19
CA PHE A 182 20.88 -87.58 -24.13
C PHE A 182 20.57 -88.20 -25.49
N LEU A 183 20.53 -87.38 -26.55
CA LEU A 183 20.40 -87.84 -27.94
C LEU A 183 21.56 -88.74 -28.36
N ALA A 184 22.80 -88.42 -27.96
CA ALA A 184 23.98 -89.23 -28.22
C ALA A 184 23.97 -90.59 -27.48
N THR A 185 23.46 -90.64 -26.25
CA THR A 185 23.32 -91.90 -25.50
C THR A 185 22.21 -92.79 -26.07
N ARG A 186 21.14 -92.21 -26.63
CA ARG A 186 20.06 -92.97 -27.28
C ARG A 186 20.48 -93.61 -28.60
N THR A 187 21.50 -93.07 -29.28
CA THR A 187 22.11 -93.72 -30.45
C THR A 187 23.04 -94.89 -30.11
N MET A 188 23.28 -95.17 -28.82
CA MET A 188 24.15 -96.27 -28.36
C MET A 188 23.39 -97.33 -27.53
N SER A 189 22.21 -97.76 -27.97
CA SER A 189 21.63 -99.05 -27.53
C SER A 189 21.84 -100.11 -28.63
N PRO A 190 22.50 -101.25 -28.36
CA PRO A 190 22.77 -102.27 -29.37
C PRO A 190 21.51 -103.09 -29.66
N THR A 191 21.11 -103.15 -30.93
CA THR A 191 20.28 -104.25 -31.44
C THR A 191 21.08 -105.54 -31.33
N LYS A 192 20.54 -106.49 -30.56
CA LYS A 192 20.89 -107.91 -30.63
C LYS A 192 20.62 -108.43 -32.04
N ASP A 193 21.61 -109.14 -32.59
CA ASP A 193 21.58 -110.45 -33.25
C ASP A 193 22.72 -110.56 -34.26
#